data_AF-G5E000-F1
#
_entry.id   AF-G5E000-F1
#
_cell.length_a   1.000
_cell.length_b   1.000
_cell.length_c   1.000
_cell.angle_alpha   90.00
_cell.angle_beta   90.00
_cell.angle_gamma   90.00
#
_symmetry.space_group_name_H-M   'P 1'
#
loop_
_entity.id
_entity.type
_entity.pdbx_description
1 polymer ?
#
loop_
_entity_poly.entity_id
_entity_poly.type
_entity_poly.pdbx_seq_one_letter_code
_entity_poly.pdbx_strand_id
1 'polypeptide(L)'
;SHLAKEGLYQYKNICQQVNIKSLEDVVRAYLKLAEERTESAKESSQQMVLDIEDLDNIQTPESVLLSAVSGEDPRDRTDRLLLTPWVKFLWESYRQCLDLLRHSKVERLYHDIAQQAFKFLLYTRKAEFRKLCDNLEPELQQYIPQLQSNTILRLLQQVAQIYQSIEFSRLSSLVPFVDAFLLERAIVDAARHCDLQVRIDHTSRTLSFGSDLNYSAREDAPVGPFLQNMPSEQIRNQLTAISSVLAKAVATIKPAHVLQEKEEHHQQAITAFVKNSRKEHQRILARRQTIEERKERLENLNIQREKEEHEQREAELQKVRKAEEERLRQEAKEREKE
;
A
#
# COMPACT_ATOMS: atom_id res chain seq x y z
N SER A 1 -11.90 12.15 37.68
CA SER A 1 -12.15 10.91 36.89
C SER A 1 -13.09 9.96 37.65
N HIS A 2 -12.82 9.58 38.90
CA HIS A 2 -13.71 8.69 39.69
C HIS A 2 -15.19 9.14 39.75
N LEU A 3 -15.42 10.44 40.02
CA LEU A 3 -16.77 11.02 40.03
C LEU A 3 -17.48 10.92 38.67
N ALA A 4 -16.74 11.02 37.56
CA ALA A 4 -17.30 10.88 36.22
C ALA A 4 -17.70 9.43 35.94
N LYS A 5 -16.87 8.46 36.35
CA LYS A 5 -17.20 7.02 36.30
C LYS A 5 -18.48 6.70 37.07
N GLU A 6 -18.59 7.17 38.31
CA GLU A 6 -19.78 6.94 39.14
C GLU A 6 -21.03 7.59 38.53
N GLY A 7 -20.92 8.84 38.09
CA GLY A 7 -22.01 9.55 37.42
C GLY A 7 -22.50 8.85 36.16
N LEU A 8 -21.58 8.42 35.29
CA LEU A 8 -21.92 7.69 34.06
C LEU A 8 -22.50 6.30 34.34
N TYR A 9 -22.04 5.61 35.39
CA TYR A 9 -22.59 4.32 35.79
C TYR A 9 -24.03 4.44 36.32
N GLN A 10 -24.28 5.44 37.17
CA GLN A 10 -25.64 5.74 37.65
C GLN A 10 -26.56 6.16 36.51
N TYR A 11 -26.08 7.02 35.61
CA TYR A 11 -26.84 7.47 34.44
C TYR A 11 -27.15 6.32 33.48
N LYS A 12 -26.20 5.40 33.24
CA LYS A 12 -26.43 4.17 32.48
C LYS A 12 -27.57 3.36 33.09
N ASN A 13 -27.55 3.11 34.40
CA ASN A 13 -28.59 2.30 35.06
C ASN A 13 -30.00 2.91 34.89
N ILE A 14 -30.11 4.24 34.91
CA ILE A 14 -31.38 4.96 34.72
C ILE A 14 -31.85 4.90 33.26
N CYS A 15 -30.94 5.10 32.30
CA CYS A 15 -31.28 5.23 30.89
C CYS A 15 -31.35 3.90 30.11
N GLN A 16 -30.84 2.79 30.68
CA GLN A 16 -30.68 1.50 30.01
C GLN A 16 -31.98 0.91 29.45
N GLN A 17 -33.13 1.16 30.08
CA GLN A 17 -34.41 0.58 29.69
C GLN A 17 -35.26 1.47 28.78
N VAL A 18 -35.09 2.80 28.85
CA VAL A 18 -36.02 3.76 28.25
C VAL A 18 -35.39 4.59 27.13
N ASN A 19 -34.15 5.06 27.30
CA ASN A 19 -33.53 5.98 26.33
C ASN A 19 -32.02 5.80 26.27
N ILE A 20 -31.57 4.75 25.58
CA ILE A 20 -30.16 4.44 25.44
C ILE A 20 -29.42 5.43 24.52
N LYS A 21 -30.12 6.10 23.60
CA LYS A 21 -29.53 7.14 22.74
C LYS A 21 -29.02 8.34 23.55
N SER A 22 -29.75 8.71 24.61
CA SER A 22 -29.31 9.76 25.53
C SER A 22 -27.98 9.42 26.22
N LEU A 23 -27.74 8.14 26.51
CA LEU A 23 -26.44 7.68 27.03
C LEU A 23 -25.33 7.83 25.99
N GLU A 24 -25.62 7.55 24.71
CA GLU A 24 -24.65 7.75 23.63
C GLU A 24 -24.22 9.21 23.50
N ASP A 25 -25.19 10.14 23.49
CA ASP A 25 -24.94 11.56 23.33
C ASP A 25 -24.10 12.12 24.49
N VAL A 26 -24.42 11.70 25.73
CA VAL A 26 -23.67 12.11 26.93
C VAL A 26 -22.24 11.57 26.91
N VAL A 27 -22.03 10.31 26.52
CA VAL A 27 -20.68 9.73 26.43
C VAL A 27 -19.86 10.39 25.33
N ARG A 28 -20.46 10.65 24.15
CA ARG A 28 -19.79 11.38 23.05
C ARG A 28 -19.41 12.80 23.47
N ALA A 29 -20.32 13.52 24.13
CA ALA A 29 -20.05 14.88 24.62
C ALA A 29 -18.97 14.90 25.70
N TYR A 30 -18.97 13.91 26.61
CA TYR A 30 -17.95 13.77 27.65
C TYR A 30 -16.55 13.57 27.06
N LEU A 31 -16.40 12.64 26.12
CA LEU A 31 -15.10 12.36 25.47
C LEU A 31 -14.63 13.55 24.63
N LYS A 32 -15.53 14.18 23.87
CA LYS A 32 -15.21 15.38 23.09
C LYS A 32 -14.71 16.53 23.97
N LEU A 33 -15.34 16.76 25.12
CA LEU A 33 -14.90 17.79 26.07
C LEU A 33 -13.51 17.46 26.63
N ALA A 34 -13.24 16.19 26.95
CA ALA A 34 -11.94 15.76 27.44
C ALA A 34 -10.83 15.90 26.37
N GLU A 35 -11.15 15.62 25.11
CA GLU A 35 -10.25 15.83 23.96
C GLU A 35 -9.94 17.32 23.77
N GLU A 36 -10.96 18.18 23.72
CA GLU A 36 -10.80 19.64 23.55
C GLU A 36 -9.94 20.25 24.67
N ARG A 37 -10.13 19.81 25.91
CA ARG A 37 -9.30 20.26 27.04
C ARG A 37 -7.86 19.79 26.95
N THR A 38 -7.63 18.59 26.42
CA THR A 38 -6.28 18.05 26.25
C THR A 38 -5.56 18.76 25.11
N GLU A 39 -6.25 19.09 24.01
CA GLU A 39 -5.68 19.88 22.91
C GLU A 39 -5.36 21.32 23.37
N SER A 40 -6.26 21.95 24.15
CA SER A 40 -5.99 23.28 24.74
C SER A 40 -4.76 23.28 25.65
N ALA A 41 -4.56 22.20 26.44
CA ALA A 41 -3.38 22.04 27.29
C ALA A 41 -2.09 21.83 26.49
N LYS A 42 -2.19 21.18 25.33
CA LYS A 42 -1.08 20.98 24.39
C LYS A 42 -0.68 22.29 23.72
N GLU A 43 -1.64 23.09 23.26
CA GLU A 43 -1.38 24.44 22.74
C GLU A 43 -0.73 25.34 23.80
N SER A 44 -1.22 25.28 25.05
CA SER A 44 -0.62 26.02 26.16
C SER A 44 0.81 25.58 26.48
N SER A 45 1.11 24.27 26.38
CA SER A 45 2.46 23.74 26.55
C SER A 45 3.40 24.22 25.44
N GLN A 46 2.94 24.18 24.19
CA GLN A 46 3.69 24.66 23.04
C GLN A 46 3.99 26.16 23.14
N GLN A 47 3.01 26.96 23.54
CA GLN A 47 3.18 28.40 23.73
C GLN A 47 4.22 28.68 24.84
N MET A 48 4.13 27.97 25.97
CA MET A 48 5.07 28.18 27.08
C MET A 48 6.52 27.79 26.71
N VAL A 49 6.72 26.80 25.84
CA VAL A 49 8.05 26.47 25.30
C VAL A 49 8.58 27.61 24.44
N LEU A 50 7.76 28.17 23.55
CA LEU A 50 8.15 29.29 22.69
C LEU A 50 8.54 30.51 23.52
N ASP A 51 7.76 30.81 24.57
CA ASP A 51 8.03 31.93 25.49
C ASP A 51 9.34 31.71 26.29
N ILE A 52 9.73 30.46 26.57
CA ILE A 52 10.99 30.12 27.25
C ILE A 52 12.19 30.18 26.29
N GLU A 53 12.02 29.79 25.02
CA GLU A 53 13.07 29.81 23.99
C GLU A 53 13.39 31.22 23.47
N ASP A 54 12.44 32.18 23.56
CA ASP A 54 12.60 33.58 23.14
C ASP A 54 13.42 34.43 24.14
N LEU A 55 13.73 33.90 25.34
CA LEU A 55 14.69 34.53 26.24
C LEU A 55 16.11 34.22 25.73
N ASP A 56 16.84 35.25 25.29
CA ASP A 56 18.21 35.25 24.75
C ASP A 56 19.31 34.57 25.60
N ASN A 57 18.97 33.87 26.69
CA ASN A 57 19.90 33.20 27.58
C ASN A 57 19.72 31.67 27.56
N ILE A 58 20.10 31.06 26.43
CA ILE A 58 19.93 29.64 26.09
C ILE A 58 20.65 28.68 27.08
N GLN A 59 21.62 29.18 27.86
CA GLN A 59 22.42 28.35 28.77
C GLN A 59 22.47 28.96 30.17
N THR A 60 21.45 28.68 30.97
CA THR A 60 21.54 28.90 32.41
C THR A 60 22.40 27.81 33.06
N PRO A 61 23.16 28.10 34.13
CA PRO A 61 23.94 27.09 34.83
C PRO A 61 23.10 25.87 35.28
N GLU A 62 21.82 26.12 35.61
CA GLU A 62 20.84 25.10 36.00
C GLU A 62 20.41 24.22 34.81
N SER A 63 20.19 24.80 33.61
CA SER A 63 19.82 24.01 32.42
C SER A 63 20.97 23.11 31.97
N VAL A 64 22.22 23.58 32.07
CA VAL A 64 23.43 22.80 31.78
C VAL A 64 23.56 21.61 32.74
N LEU A 65 23.40 21.83 34.05
CA LEU A 65 23.42 20.76 35.05
C LEU A 65 22.32 19.72 34.81
N LEU A 66 21.10 20.16 34.48
CA LEU A 66 20.01 19.24 34.19
C LEU A 66 20.25 18.44 32.90
N SER A 67 20.82 19.06 31.85
CA SER A 67 21.16 18.37 30.59
C SER A 67 22.26 17.30 30.75
N ALA A 68 23.17 17.49 31.72
CA ALA A 68 24.24 16.53 32.01
C ALA A 68 23.73 15.29 32.79
N VAL A 69 22.62 15.42 33.51
CA VAL A 69 22.03 14.35 34.34
C VAL A 69 20.87 13.65 33.62
N SER A 70 20.08 14.38 32.83
CA SER A 70 18.99 13.83 32.03
C SER A 70 18.95 14.43 30.62
N GLY A 71 18.79 13.58 29.62
CA GLY A 71 18.62 14.01 28.22
C GLY A 71 17.19 14.50 27.91
N GLU A 72 16.51 15.11 28.87
CA GLU A 72 15.12 15.59 28.72
C GLU A 72 15.12 17.07 28.29
N ASP A 73 14.49 17.35 27.15
CA ASP A 73 14.34 18.69 26.59
C ASP A 73 13.44 19.57 27.49
N PRO A 74 13.56 20.92 27.44
CA PRO A 74 12.64 21.83 28.12
C PRO A 74 11.17 21.60 27.71
N ARG A 75 10.95 21.15 26.47
CA ARG A 75 9.65 20.67 25.96
C ARG A 75 9.10 19.51 26.77
N ASP A 76 9.89 18.46 26.98
CA ASP A 76 9.47 17.28 27.73
C ASP A 76 9.11 17.62 29.19
N ARG A 77 9.82 18.58 29.79
CA ARG A 77 9.54 19.05 31.16
C ARG A 77 8.22 19.81 31.23
N THR A 78 7.99 20.69 30.26
CA THR A 78 6.76 21.48 30.12
C THR A 78 5.56 20.55 29.87
N ASP A 79 5.71 19.57 28.99
CA ASP A 79 4.70 18.56 28.69
C ASP A 79 4.43 17.63 29.88
N ARG A 80 5.41 17.37 30.76
CA ARG A 80 5.17 16.64 32.02
C ARG A 80 4.35 17.43 33.02
N LEU A 81 4.56 18.74 33.09
CA LEU A 81 3.85 19.63 34.00
C LEU A 81 2.40 19.88 33.54
N LEU A 82 2.24 20.26 32.27
CA LEU A 82 0.98 20.76 31.74
C LEU A 82 0.18 19.68 31.02
N LEU A 83 0.79 18.97 30.06
CA LEU A 83 0.05 18.07 29.16
C LEU A 83 -0.21 16.69 29.77
N THR A 84 0.75 16.14 30.50
CA THR A 84 0.71 14.77 31.04
C THR A 84 -0.48 14.49 31.95
N PRO A 85 -0.89 15.38 32.87
CA PRO A 85 -2.08 15.18 33.69
C PRO A 85 -3.36 15.04 32.84
N TRP A 86 -3.52 15.88 31.81
CA TRP A 86 -4.68 15.84 30.91
C TRP A 86 -4.68 14.59 30.03
N VAL A 87 -3.53 14.19 29.50
CA VAL A 87 -3.37 12.95 28.73
C VAL A 87 -3.73 11.72 29.59
N LYS A 88 -3.29 11.67 30.84
CA LYS A 88 -3.67 10.59 31.79
C LYS A 88 -5.17 10.59 32.08
N PHE A 89 -5.76 11.77 32.25
CA PHE A 89 -7.20 11.92 32.49
C PHE A 89 -8.03 11.49 31.27
N LEU A 90 -7.60 11.86 30.06
CA LEU A 90 -8.25 11.48 28.81
C LEU A 90 -8.16 9.97 28.57
N TRP A 91 -6.99 9.38 28.79
CA TRP A 91 -6.81 7.92 28.75
C TRP A 91 -7.76 7.21 29.72
N GLU A 92 -7.79 7.64 30.98
CA GLU A 92 -8.67 7.04 31.98
C GLU A 92 -10.16 7.25 31.64
N SER A 93 -10.50 8.33 30.93
CA SER A 93 -11.85 8.57 30.41
C SER A 93 -12.24 7.59 29.32
N TYR A 94 -11.36 7.35 28.33
CA TYR A 94 -11.57 6.30 27.33
C TYR A 94 -11.70 4.92 27.98
N ARG A 95 -10.81 4.58 28.92
CA ARG A 95 -10.84 3.30 29.63
C ARG A 95 -12.16 3.09 30.37
N GLN A 96 -12.62 4.11 31.09
CA GLN A 96 -13.89 4.05 31.83
C GLN A 96 -15.11 3.95 30.92
N CYS A 97 -15.12 4.67 29.79
CA CYS A 97 -16.19 4.55 28.80
C CYS A 97 -16.22 3.16 28.16
N LEU A 98 -15.07 2.57 27.84
CA LEU A 98 -14.98 1.21 27.31
C LEU A 98 -15.42 0.17 28.35
N ASP A 99 -14.96 0.28 29.60
CA ASP A 99 -15.39 -0.59 30.71
C ASP A 99 -16.92 -0.50 30.94
N LEU A 100 -17.49 0.71 30.85
CA LEU A 100 -18.93 0.95 31.01
C LEU A 100 -19.75 0.31 29.87
N LEU A 101 -19.25 0.38 28.64
CA LEU A 101 -19.97 -0.02 27.43
C LEU A 101 -19.80 -1.51 27.08
N ARG A 102 -18.83 -2.21 27.68
CA ARG A 102 -18.45 -3.63 27.43
C ARG A 102 -19.62 -4.63 27.40
N HIS A 103 -20.73 -4.37 28.09
CA HIS A 103 -21.92 -5.26 28.08
C HIS A 103 -23.23 -4.50 27.82
N SER A 104 -23.16 -3.37 27.11
CA SER A 104 -24.33 -2.56 26.77
C SER A 104 -24.83 -2.88 25.36
N LYS A 105 -26.11 -2.60 25.06
CA LYS A 105 -26.70 -2.78 23.71
C LYS A 105 -26.13 -1.79 22.66
N VAL A 106 -24.99 -1.15 22.94
CA VAL A 106 -24.42 -0.02 22.22
C VAL A 106 -23.05 -0.37 21.64
N GLU A 107 -22.97 -1.51 20.96
CA GLU A 107 -21.73 -2.02 20.38
C GLU A 107 -21.11 -1.02 19.39
N ARG A 108 -21.92 -0.36 18.56
CA ARG A 108 -21.39 0.59 17.57
C ARG A 108 -20.63 1.75 18.21
N LEU A 109 -21.14 2.30 19.31
CA LEU A 109 -20.45 3.35 20.07
C LEU A 109 -19.17 2.82 20.72
N TYR A 110 -19.20 1.60 21.25
CA TYR A 110 -18.00 0.95 21.81
C TYR A 110 -16.89 0.82 20.76
N HIS A 111 -17.22 0.37 19.54
CA HIS A 111 -16.25 0.28 18.45
C HIS A 111 -15.72 1.65 18.01
N ASP A 112 -16.59 2.65 17.86
CA ASP A 112 -16.19 4.03 17.53
C ASP A 112 -15.19 4.59 18.57
N ILE A 113 -15.49 4.40 19.87
CA ILE A 113 -14.64 4.86 20.97
C ILE A 113 -13.32 4.08 21.02
N ALA A 114 -13.35 2.77 20.77
CA ALA A 114 -12.13 1.96 20.71
C ALA A 114 -11.20 2.43 19.57
N GLN A 115 -11.75 2.72 18.39
CA GLN A 115 -10.97 3.28 17.27
C GLN A 115 -10.38 4.66 17.61
N GLN A 116 -11.15 5.52 18.27
CA GLN A 116 -10.66 6.83 18.75
C GLN A 116 -9.55 6.67 19.78
N ALA A 117 -9.72 5.76 20.75
CA ALA A 117 -8.70 5.46 21.75
C ALA A 117 -7.41 4.91 21.12
N PHE A 118 -7.52 4.02 20.13
CA PHE A 118 -6.36 3.53 19.37
C PHE A 118 -5.65 4.65 18.60
N LYS A 119 -6.41 5.53 17.95
CA LYS A 119 -5.87 6.71 17.27
C LYS A 119 -5.13 7.61 18.26
N PHE A 120 -5.70 7.88 19.42
CA PHE A 120 -5.07 8.67 20.49
C PHE A 120 -3.78 8.03 21.04
N LEU A 121 -3.80 6.72 21.29
CA LEU A 121 -2.65 5.98 21.80
C LEU A 121 -1.48 5.92 20.81
N LEU A 122 -1.77 5.93 19.51
CA LEU A 122 -0.76 5.97 18.45
C LEU A 122 0.10 7.24 18.52
N TYR A 123 -0.48 8.37 18.97
CA TYR A 123 0.21 9.65 19.00
C TYR A 123 1.00 9.92 20.27
N THR A 124 0.71 9.25 21.40
CA THR A 124 1.17 9.81 22.68
C THR A 124 1.82 8.86 23.70
N ARG A 125 1.48 7.56 23.87
CA ARG A 125 2.17 6.72 24.87
C ARG A 125 2.13 5.21 24.62
N LYS A 126 3.31 4.59 24.74
CA LYS A 126 3.58 3.15 24.49
C LYS A 126 3.17 2.20 25.64
N ALA A 127 3.01 2.71 26.87
CA ALA A 127 2.68 1.90 28.05
C ALA A 127 1.17 1.71 28.26
N GLU A 128 0.36 2.66 27.80
CA GLU A 128 -1.10 2.64 27.93
C GLU A 128 -1.77 1.75 26.86
N PHE A 129 -1.12 1.58 25.71
CA PHE A 129 -1.50 0.60 24.68
C PHE A 129 -1.56 -0.82 25.24
N ARG A 130 -0.56 -1.24 26.03
CA ARG A 130 -0.55 -2.58 26.64
C ARG A 130 -1.76 -2.79 27.56
N LYS A 131 -2.04 -1.81 28.41
CA LYS A 131 -3.20 -1.83 29.32
C LYS A 131 -4.53 -1.80 28.56
N LEU A 132 -4.61 -1.17 27.39
CA LEU A 132 -5.81 -1.26 26.55
C LEU A 132 -6.00 -2.66 26.01
N CYS A 133 -4.94 -3.26 25.44
CA CYS A 133 -4.96 -4.61 24.89
C CYS A 133 -5.40 -5.65 25.94
N ASP A 134 -4.92 -5.52 27.18
CA ASP A 134 -5.29 -6.40 28.29
C ASP A 134 -6.76 -6.24 28.71
N ASN A 135 -7.38 -5.09 28.41
CA ASN A 135 -8.77 -4.76 28.72
C ASN A 135 -9.72 -4.90 27.50
N LEU A 136 -9.31 -5.51 26.40
CA LEU A 136 -10.24 -5.83 25.31
C LEU A 136 -10.93 -7.18 25.60
N GLU A 137 -12.16 -7.35 25.12
CA GLU A 137 -12.96 -8.56 25.33
C GLU A 137 -12.21 -9.84 24.94
N PRO A 138 -12.53 -11.01 25.54
CA PRO A 138 -11.94 -12.29 25.17
C PRO A 138 -12.07 -12.59 23.66
N GLU A 139 -13.13 -12.10 23.03
CA GLU A 139 -13.36 -12.21 21.57
C GLU A 139 -12.41 -11.36 20.73
N LEU A 140 -11.83 -10.31 21.32
CA LEU A 140 -10.85 -9.42 20.68
C LEU A 140 -9.40 -9.85 20.93
N GLN A 141 -9.16 -10.73 21.91
CA GLN A 141 -7.81 -11.25 22.19
C GLN A 141 -7.18 -11.95 20.99
N GLN A 142 -8.00 -12.59 20.14
CA GLN A 142 -7.53 -13.24 18.92
C GLN A 142 -6.89 -12.28 17.91
N TYR A 143 -7.20 -10.98 17.95
CA TYR A 143 -6.67 -9.98 17.03
C TYR A 143 -5.41 -9.27 17.55
N ILE A 144 -5.12 -9.37 18.85
CA ILE A 144 -3.99 -8.69 19.48
C ILE A 144 -2.65 -9.06 18.80
N PRO A 145 -2.34 -10.34 18.51
CA PRO A 145 -1.07 -10.69 17.87
C PRO A 145 -0.89 -10.06 16.48
N GLN A 146 -1.96 -10.03 15.68
CA GLN A 146 -1.96 -9.44 14.34
C GLN A 146 -1.84 -7.92 14.42
N LEU A 147 -2.52 -7.27 15.37
CA LEU A 147 -2.39 -5.83 15.61
C LEU A 147 -0.97 -5.45 16.05
N GLN A 148 -0.35 -6.23 16.94
CA GLN A 148 1.04 -6.03 17.34
C GLN A 148 2.00 -6.17 16.15
N SER A 149 1.84 -7.22 15.35
CA SER A 149 2.67 -7.46 14.16
C SER A 149 2.54 -6.32 13.14
N ASN A 150 1.31 -5.89 12.85
CA ASN A 150 1.05 -4.76 11.95
C ASN A 150 1.60 -3.43 12.49
N THR A 151 1.55 -3.23 13.81
CA THR A 151 2.08 -2.02 14.46
C THR A 151 3.61 -1.98 14.35
N ILE A 152 4.29 -3.11 14.57
CA ILE A 152 5.74 -3.22 14.40
C ILE A 152 6.12 -2.95 12.95
N LEU A 153 5.46 -3.60 11.99
CA LEU A 153 5.75 -3.41 10.57
C LEU A 153 5.59 -1.94 10.15
N ARG A 154 4.48 -1.30 10.55
CA ARG A 154 4.24 0.12 10.26
C ARG A 154 5.29 1.04 10.88
N LEU A 155 5.70 0.76 12.12
CA LEU A 155 6.77 1.52 12.76
C LEU A 155 8.10 1.33 12.01
N LEU A 156 8.45 0.10 11.66
CA LEU A 156 9.69 -0.20 10.94
C LEU A 156 9.73 0.49 9.57
N GLN A 157 8.62 0.48 8.84
CA GLN A 157 8.50 1.20 7.56
C GLN A 157 8.72 2.71 7.74
N GLN A 158 8.16 3.33 8.79
CA GLN A 158 8.37 4.74 9.07
C GLN A 158 9.81 5.06 9.48
N VAL A 159 10.40 4.23 10.35
CA VAL A 159 11.80 4.39 10.78
C VAL A 159 12.74 4.26 9.59
N ALA A 160 12.53 3.28 8.72
CA ALA A 160 13.37 3.04 7.54
C ALA A 160 13.32 4.17 6.51
N GLN A 161 12.21 4.91 6.42
CA GLN A 161 12.12 6.09 5.55
C GLN A 161 13.03 7.24 6.03
N ILE A 162 13.41 7.31 7.31
CA ILE A 162 14.16 8.45 7.88
C ILE A 162 15.60 8.05 8.25
N TYR A 163 15.78 6.84 8.79
CA TYR A 163 17.06 6.35 9.27
C TYR A 163 17.69 5.41 8.25
N GLN A 164 18.94 5.68 7.89
CA GLN A 164 19.75 4.71 7.14
C GLN A 164 20.28 3.60 8.06
N SER A 165 20.63 3.93 9.31
CA SER A 165 21.02 2.95 10.32
C SER A 165 20.51 3.34 11.70
N ILE A 166 20.23 2.34 12.54
CA ILE A 166 19.76 2.53 13.91
C ILE A 166 20.30 1.42 14.81
N GLU A 167 20.65 1.73 16.05
CA GLU A 167 20.99 0.72 17.05
C GLU A 167 19.77 -0.11 17.44
N PHE A 168 19.96 -1.42 17.62
CA PHE A 168 18.91 -2.34 18.05
C PHE A 168 18.41 -2.02 19.46
N SER A 169 19.29 -1.55 20.36
CA SER A 169 18.95 -1.04 21.70
C SER A 169 17.93 0.10 21.62
N ARG A 170 18.15 1.06 20.72
CA ARG A 170 17.26 2.19 20.49
C ARG A 170 15.93 1.70 19.93
N LEU A 171 15.93 0.80 18.94
CA LEU A 171 14.71 0.26 18.38
C LEU A 171 13.89 -0.53 19.42
N SER A 172 14.54 -1.31 20.27
CA SER A 172 13.89 -2.02 21.39
C SER A 172 13.26 -1.04 22.39
N SER A 173 13.93 0.07 22.71
CA SER A 173 13.33 1.15 23.53
C SER A 173 12.10 1.79 22.86
N LEU A 174 12.04 1.76 21.52
CA LEU A 174 10.90 2.28 20.77
C LEU A 174 9.71 1.33 20.75
N VAL A 175 9.91 0.02 20.95
CA VAL A 175 8.86 -1.01 20.95
C VAL A 175 8.86 -1.75 22.29
N PRO A 176 8.46 -1.11 23.41
CA PRO A 176 8.57 -1.72 24.72
C PRO A 176 7.57 -2.85 24.95
N PHE A 177 6.57 -3.02 24.07
CA PHE A 177 5.48 -4.00 24.18
C PHE A 177 5.78 -5.36 23.59
N VAL A 178 6.93 -5.51 22.93
CA VAL A 178 7.41 -6.78 22.41
C VAL A 178 8.81 -7.01 22.94
N ASP A 179 9.11 -8.27 23.26
CA ASP A 179 10.45 -8.67 23.66
C ASP A 179 11.45 -8.50 22.49
N ALA A 180 12.73 -8.29 22.81
CA ALA A 180 13.79 -8.13 21.83
C ALA A 180 13.80 -9.27 20.78
N PHE A 181 13.64 -10.52 21.22
CA PHE A 181 13.62 -11.67 20.31
C PHE A 181 12.43 -11.70 19.37
N LEU A 182 11.25 -11.31 19.85
CA LEU A 182 10.04 -11.24 19.03
C LEU A 182 10.10 -10.06 18.05
N LEU A 183 10.69 -8.94 18.47
CA LEU A 183 10.94 -7.79 17.62
C LEU A 183 11.91 -8.17 16.49
N GLU A 184 13.02 -8.84 16.81
CA GLU A 184 13.97 -9.33 15.81
C GLU A 184 13.32 -10.31 14.84
N ARG A 185 12.51 -11.26 15.33
CA ARG A 185 11.76 -12.17 14.47
C ARG A 185 10.82 -11.42 13.52
N ALA A 186 10.10 -10.42 14.00
CA ALA A 186 9.23 -9.59 13.17
C ALA A 186 10.00 -8.81 12.10
N ILE A 187 11.21 -8.33 12.42
CA ILE A 187 12.10 -7.66 11.46
C ILE A 187 12.56 -8.63 10.38
N VAL A 188 12.97 -9.84 10.76
CA VAL A 188 13.38 -10.89 9.82
C VAL A 188 12.21 -11.33 8.93
N ASP A 189 11.01 -11.46 9.48
CA ASP A 189 9.81 -11.78 8.70
C ASP A 189 9.48 -10.66 7.70
N ALA A 190 9.57 -9.39 8.10
CA ALA A 190 9.38 -8.25 7.19
C ALA A 190 10.43 -8.22 6.07
N ALA A 191 11.68 -8.57 6.39
CA ALA A 191 12.76 -8.68 5.41
C ALA A 191 12.53 -9.84 4.43
N ARG A 192 12.06 -10.99 4.94
CA ARG A 192 11.82 -12.20 4.14
C ARG A 192 10.68 -12.05 3.15
N HIS A 193 9.60 -11.36 3.54
CA HIS A 193 8.44 -11.14 2.66
C HIS A 193 8.65 -9.99 1.66
N CYS A 194 9.84 -9.36 1.68
CA CYS A 194 10.19 -8.20 0.87
C CYS A 194 9.37 -6.94 1.20
N ASP A 195 8.81 -6.84 2.41
CA ASP A 195 8.06 -5.66 2.85
C ASP A 195 8.98 -4.51 3.26
N LEU A 196 10.22 -4.85 3.66
CA LEU A 196 11.22 -3.90 4.09
C LEU A 196 12.64 -4.40 3.78
N GLN A 197 13.49 -3.51 3.29
CA GLN A 197 14.91 -3.79 3.11
C GLN A 197 15.72 -3.41 4.35
N VAL A 198 16.18 -4.43 5.08
CA VAL A 198 16.94 -4.27 6.33
C VAL A 198 18.06 -5.30 6.43
N ARG A 199 19.20 -4.88 6.98
CA ARG A 199 20.34 -5.72 7.37
C ARG A 199 20.54 -5.62 8.87
N ILE A 200 20.80 -6.76 9.51
CA ILE A 200 21.05 -6.85 10.95
C ILE A 200 22.53 -7.18 11.14
N ASP A 201 23.25 -6.35 11.89
CA ASP A 201 24.61 -6.63 12.35
C ASP A 201 24.58 -6.83 13.87
N HIS A 202 24.83 -8.07 14.31
CA HIS A 202 24.88 -8.42 15.72
C HIS A 202 26.18 -7.99 16.40
N THR A 203 27.25 -7.77 15.63
CA THR A 203 28.57 -7.37 16.13
C THR A 203 28.51 -5.95 16.69
N SER A 204 27.98 -5.02 15.89
CA SER A 204 27.72 -3.62 16.28
C SER A 204 26.37 -3.43 16.96
N ARG A 205 25.48 -4.43 16.93
CA ARG A 205 24.07 -4.35 17.35
C ARG A 205 23.30 -3.23 16.62
N THR A 206 23.52 -3.10 15.31
CA THR A 206 22.87 -2.09 14.47
C THR A 206 22.05 -2.71 13.35
N LEU A 207 20.97 -2.04 12.97
CA LEU A 207 20.21 -2.31 11.76
C LEU A 207 20.54 -1.26 10.70
N SER A 208 20.70 -1.69 9.46
CA SER A 208 20.90 -0.81 8.30
C SER A 208 19.78 -0.99 7.29
N PHE A 209 19.15 0.10 6.84
CA PHE A 209 18.03 0.10 5.92
C PHE A 209 18.48 0.53 4.51
N GLY A 210 17.88 -0.05 3.48
CA GLY A 210 17.99 0.49 2.11
C GLY A 210 19.37 0.41 1.45
N SER A 211 20.31 -0.34 2.03
CA SER A 211 21.72 -0.31 1.62
C SER A 211 22.03 -1.19 0.40
N ASP A 212 21.16 -2.15 0.04
CA ASP A 212 21.42 -3.03 -1.11
C ASP A 212 20.70 -2.58 -2.37
N LEU A 213 21.44 -2.54 -3.47
CA LEU A 213 20.89 -2.22 -4.79
C LEU A 213 20.26 -3.44 -5.48
N ASN A 214 20.54 -4.64 -4.97
CA ASN A 214 20.08 -5.92 -5.53
C ASN A 214 18.63 -6.27 -5.17
N TYR A 215 17.98 -5.47 -4.33
CA TYR A 215 16.66 -5.78 -3.79
C TYR A 215 15.61 -4.87 -4.42
N SER A 216 14.69 -5.45 -5.20
CA SER A 216 13.54 -4.72 -5.74
C SER A 216 12.40 -4.73 -4.74
N ALA A 217 11.90 -3.55 -4.35
CA ALA A 217 10.66 -3.47 -3.58
C ALA A 217 9.53 -4.11 -4.38
N ARG A 218 8.57 -4.73 -3.68
CA ARG A 218 7.32 -5.15 -4.31
C ARG A 218 6.57 -3.91 -4.80
N GLU A 219 5.85 -4.06 -5.92
CA GLU A 219 5.02 -2.99 -6.52
C GLU A 219 3.79 -2.63 -5.68
N ASP A 220 3.71 -3.08 -4.43
CA ASP A 220 2.62 -2.74 -3.54
C ASP A 220 2.68 -1.26 -3.19
N ALA A 221 1.53 -0.58 -3.33
CA ALA A 221 1.43 0.83 -3.01
C ALA A 221 1.87 1.08 -1.56
N PRO A 222 2.70 2.11 -1.29
CA PRO A 222 3.16 2.38 0.06
C PRO A 222 1.96 2.57 1.00
N VAL A 223 1.85 1.71 2.01
CA VAL A 223 0.71 1.69 2.94
C VAL A 223 0.95 2.68 4.07
N GLY A 224 0.22 3.81 4.08
CA GLY A 224 0.23 4.78 5.17
C GLY A 224 0.95 6.09 4.84
N PRO A 225 1.33 6.91 5.84
CA PRO A 225 2.03 8.16 5.60
C PRO A 225 3.37 7.89 4.91
N PHE A 226 3.50 8.41 3.70
CA PHE A 226 4.66 8.24 2.83
C PHE A 226 5.45 9.54 2.79
N LEU A 227 6.65 9.53 3.37
CA LEU A 227 7.54 10.69 3.40
C LEU A 227 8.52 10.67 2.23
N GLN A 228 9.25 9.56 2.07
CA GLN A 228 10.23 9.40 1.00
C GLN A 228 10.50 7.93 0.67
N ASN A 229 10.93 7.69 -0.57
CA ASN A 229 11.41 6.38 -0.99
C ASN A 229 12.69 5.99 -0.24
N MET A 230 12.91 4.68 -0.09
CA MET A 230 14.18 4.13 0.36
C MET A 230 15.34 4.56 -0.58
N PRO A 231 16.57 4.74 -0.06
CA PRO A 231 17.72 5.13 -0.88
C PRO A 231 17.96 4.24 -2.11
N SER A 232 17.78 2.92 -1.97
CA SER A 232 17.88 1.95 -3.06
C SER A 232 16.88 2.22 -4.20
N GLU A 233 15.64 2.57 -3.85
CA GLU A 233 14.60 2.96 -4.82
C GLU A 233 14.86 4.31 -5.46
N GLN A 234 15.43 5.27 -4.71
CA GLN A 234 15.82 6.57 -5.25
C GLN A 234 16.88 6.41 -6.33
N ILE A 235 17.89 5.56 -6.11
CA ILE A 235 18.93 5.26 -7.09
C ILE A 235 18.34 4.55 -8.32
N ARG A 236 17.49 3.55 -8.13
CA ARG A 236 16.89 2.80 -9.25
C ARG A 236 16.04 3.68 -10.15
N ASN A 237 15.20 4.54 -9.55
CA ASN A 237 14.25 5.37 -10.29
C ASN A 237 14.82 6.75 -10.65
N GLN A 238 16.12 6.99 -10.40
CA GLN A 238 16.75 8.30 -10.55
C GLN A 238 16.59 8.88 -11.95
N LEU A 239 16.86 8.09 -13.01
CA LEU A 239 16.77 8.58 -14.39
C LEU A 239 15.32 8.88 -14.80
N THR A 240 14.36 8.06 -14.35
CA THR A 240 12.94 8.28 -14.58
C THR A 240 12.46 9.56 -13.89
N ALA A 241 12.89 9.78 -12.65
CA ALA A 241 12.60 10.99 -11.89
C ALA A 241 13.19 12.23 -12.57
N ILE A 242 14.47 12.18 -12.97
CA ILE A 242 15.14 13.26 -13.70
C ILE A 242 14.43 13.55 -15.01
N SER A 243 14.12 12.53 -15.82
CA SER A 243 13.40 12.69 -17.08
C SER A 243 12.02 13.35 -16.89
N SER A 244 11.25 12.89 -15.89
CA SER A 244 9.94 13.46 -15.57
C SER A 244 10.02 14.93 -15.16
N VAL A 245 10.98 15.27 -14.29
CA VAL A 245 11.17 16.66 -13.83
C VAL A 245 11.66 17.55 -14.99
N LEU A 246 12.59 17.07 -15.80
CA LEU A 246 13.11 17.81 -16.94
C LEU A 246 12.04 18.01 -18.02
N ALA A 247 11.23 16.99 -18.32
CA ALA A 247 10.11 17.10 -19.23
C ALA A 247 9.08 18.13 -18.74
N LYS A 248 8.78 18.15 -17.43
CA LYS A 248 7.92 19.19 -16.83
C LYS A 248 8.55 20.58 -16.96
N ALA A 249 9.84 20.72 -16.66
CA ALA A 249 10.55 21.99 -16.79
C ALA A 249 10.50 22.53 -18.22
N VAL A 250 10.76 21.67 -19.22
CA VAL A 250 10.65 22.03 -20.64
C VAL A 250 9.22 22.42 -21.00
N ALA A 251 8.22 21.68 -20.49
CA ALA A 251 6.81 21.98 -20.72
C ALA A 251 6.32 23.28 -20.06
N THR A 252 6.98 23.73 -18.99
CA THR A 252 6.71 25.02 -18.34
C THR A 252 7.42 26.16 -19.05
N ILE A 253 8.71 26.01 -19.38
CA ILE A 253 9.52 27.04 -20.04
C ILE A 253 9.03 27.29 -21.47
N LYS A 254 8.61 26.23 -22.17
CA LYS A 254 8.14 26.26 -23.57
C LYS A 254 9.05 27.09 -24.49
N PRO A 255 10.32 26.68 -24.67
CA PRO A 255 11.28 27.44 -25.46
C PRO A 255 10.80 27.65 -26.91
N ALA A 256 10.86 28.91 -27.37
CA ALA A 256 10.28 29.32 -28.65
C ALA A 256 10.82 28.55 -29.87
N HIS A 257 12.13 28.24 -29.90
CA HIS A 257 12.73 27.51 -31.02
C HIS A 257 12.16 26.08 -31.14
N VAL A 258 11.97 25.36 -30.03
CA VAL A 258 11.41 24.00 -30.03
C VAL A 258 9.95 24.01 -30.49
N LEU A 259 9.19 25.04 -30.10
CA LEU A 259 7.80 25.20 -30.55
C LEU A 259 7.72 25.44 -32.06
N GLN A 260 8.59 26.31 -32.60
CA GLN A 260 8.66 26.59 -34.03
C GLN A 260 9.06 25.34 -34.81
N GLU A 261 10.12 24.64 -34.39
CA GLU A 261 10.58 23.40 -35.04
C GLU A 261 9.49 22.31 -35.03
N LYS A 262 8.76 22.17 -33.91
CA LYS A 262 7.63 21.24 -33.82
C LYS A 262 6.50 21.61 -34.79
N GLU A 263 6.17 22.90 -34.91
CA GLU A 263 5.14 23.38 -35.84
C GLU A 263 5.57 23.18 -37.29
N GLU A 264 6.83 23.45 -37.63
CA GLU A 264 7.39 23.20 -38.95
C GLU A 264 7.32 21.73 -39.32
N HIS A 265 7.72 20.82 -38.43
CA HIS A 265 7.60 19.38 -38.65
C HIS A 265 6.13 18.94 -38.82
N HIS A 266 5.22 19.51 -38.03
CA HIS A 266 3.80 19.22 -38.17
C HIS A 266 3.27 19.67 -39.54
N GLN A 267 3.65 20.85 -39.99
CA GLN A 267 3.23 21.41 -41.27
C GLN A 267 3.84 20.67 -42.47
N GLN A 268 5.09 20.22 -42.34
CA GLN A 268 5.73 19.31 -43.30
C GLN A 268 4.98 17.99 -43.41
N ALA A 269 4.58 17.39 -42.29
CA ALA A 269 3.81 16.15 -42.26
C ALA A 269 2.44 16.30 -42.93
N ILE A 270 1.72 17.39 -42.65
CA ILE A 270 0.44 17.72 -43.29
C ILE A 270 0.64 17.89 -44.81
N THR A 271 1.66 18.63 -45.21
CA THR A 271 1.95 18.88 -46.63
C THR A 271 2.28 17.57 -47.36
N ALA A 272 3.06 16.69 -46.74
CA ALA A 272 3.36 15.36 -47.27
C ALA A 272 2.09 14.52 -47.43
N PHE A 273 1.21 14.53 -46.43
CA PHE A 273 -0.09 13.84 -46.49
C PHE A 273 -0.95 14.35 -47.63
N VAL A 274 -1.15 15.67 -47.76
CA VAL A 274 -1.99 16.25 -48.82
C VAL A 274 -1.45 15.91 -50.21
N LYS A 275 -0.13 15.92 -50.40
CA LYS A 275 0.51 15.55 -51.68
C LYS A 275 0.35 14.07 -52.03
N ASN A 276 0.36 13.18 -51.04
CA ASN A 276 0.42 11.73 -51.26
C ASN A 276 -0.93 11.01 -51.09
N SER A 277 -1.90 11.60 -50.38
CA SER A 277 -3.16 10.95 -49.97
C SER A 277 -3.90 10.29 -51.14
N ARG A 278 -4.11 10.99 -52.25
CA ARG A 278 -4.80 10.42 -53.43
C ARG A 278 -4.01 9.30 -54.10
N LYS A 279 -2.69 9.43 -54.18
CA LYS A 279 -1.81 8.41 -54.80
C LYS A 279 -1.80 7.14 -53.96
N GLU A 280 -1.71 7.26 -52.64
CA GLU A 280 -1.79 6.11 -51.73
C GLU A 280 -3.15 5.43 -51.78
N HIS A 281 -4.24 6.20 -51.80
CA HIS A 281 -5.58 5.65 -51.93
C HIS A 281 -5.74 4.81 -53.21
N GLN A 282 -5.31 5.34 -54.36
CA GLN A 282 -5.34 4.61 -55.62
C GLN A 282 -4.45 3.36 -55.58
N ARG A 283 -3.26 3.45 -54.97
CA ARG A 283 -2.36 2.31 -54.80
C ARG A 283 -2.96 1.20 -53.94
N ILE A 284 -3.68 1.56 -52.88
CA ILE A 284 -4.39 0.61 -52.01
C ILE A 284 -5.52 -0.07 -52.78
N LEU A 285 -6.32 0.67 -53.55
CA LEU A 285 -7.39 0.11 -54.38
C LEU A 285 -6.85 -0.84 -55.46
N ALA A 286 -5.80 -0.43 -56.18
CA ALA A 286 -5.14 -1.29 -57.17
C ALA A 286 -4.57 -2.56 -56.53
N ARG A 287 -3.93 -2.43 -55.36
CA ARG A 287 -3.42 -3.58 -54.61
C ARG A 287 -4.55 -4.53 -54.19
N ARG A 288 -5.72 -4.00 -53.79
CA ARG A 288 -6.90 -4.82 -53.46
C ARG A 288 -7.36 -5.62 -54.67
N GLN A 289 -7.43 -5.02 -55.86
CA GLN A 289 -7.79 -5.74 -57.10
C GLN A 289 -6.79 -6.86 -57.42
N THR A 290 -5.49 -6.59 -57.36
CA THR A 290 -4.46 -7.61 -57.59
C THR A 290 -4.53 -8.76 -56.59
N ILE A 291 -4.84 -8.47 -55.32
CA ILE A 291 -5.02 -9.52 -54.30
C ILE A 291 -6.24 -10.38 -54.63
N GLU A 292 -7.35 -9.78 -55.05
CA GLU A 292 -8.58 -10.49 -55.36
C GLU A 292 -8.43 -11.39 -56.60
N GLU A 293 -7.86 -10.87 -57.69
CA GLU A 293 -7.53 -11.65 -58.89
C GLU A 293 -6.59 -12.82 -58.58
N ARG A 294 -5.63 -12.60 -57.68
CA ARG A 294 -4.70 -13.65 -57.25
C ARG A 294 -5.42 -14.72 -56.42
N LYS A 295 -6.35 -14.34 -55.56
CA LYS A 295 -7.17 -15.29 -54.78
C LYS A 295 -8.03 -16.14 -55.71
N GLU A 296 -8.75 -15.51 -56.64
CA GLU A 296 -9.60 -16.21 -57.60
C GLU A 296 -8.78 -17.20 -58.46
N ARG A 297 -7.58 -16.78 -58.91
CA ARG A 297 -6.67 -17.66 -59.65
C ARG A 297 -6.22 -18.87 -58.82
N LEU A 298 -5.86 -18.65 -57.55
CA LEU A 298 -5.44 -19.72 -56.65
C LEU A 298 -6.59 -20.67 -56.30
N GLU A 299 -7.80 -20.14 -56.11
CA GLU A 299 -9.00 -20.92 -55.86
C GLU A 299 -9.35 -21.81 -57.05
N ASN A 300 -9.33 -21.26 -58.27
CA ASN A 300 -9.54 -22.02 -59.50
C ASN A 300 -8.49 -23.13 -59.70
N LEU A 301 -7.21 -22.83 -59.43
CA LEU A 301 -6.14 -23.84 -59.49
C LEU A 301 -6.35 -24.95 -58.46
N ASN A 302 -6.80 -24.59 -57.25
CA ASN A 302 -7.03 -25.57 -56.19
C ASN A 302 -8.24 -26.46 -56.50
N ILE A 303 -9.35 -25.88 -56.99
CA ILE A 303 -10.53 -26.64 -57.45
C ILE A 303 -10.14 -27.61 -58.57
N GLN A 304 -9.31 -27.17 -59.51
CA GLN A 304 -8.86 -28.03 -60.62
C GLN A 304 -8.01 -29.20 -60.09
N ARG A 305 -7.06 -28.92 -59.18
CA ARG A 305 -6.26 -29.97 -58.52
C ARG A 305 -7.12 -30.96 -57.74
N GLU A 306 -8.09 -30.48 -56.98
CA GLU A 306 -9.00 -31.34 -56.20
C GLU A 306 -9.84 -32.24 -57.10
N LYS A 307 -10.30 -31.74 -58.26
CA LYS A 307 -10.99 -32.54 -59.28
C LYS A 307 -10.09 -33.62 -59.88
N GLU A 308 -8.86 -33.26 -60.27
CA GLU A 308 -7.89 -34.23 -60.82
C GLU A 308 -7.53 -35.30 -59.78
N GLU A 309 -7.31 -34.93 -58.52
CA GLU A 309 -7.06 -35.85 -57.42
C GLU A 309 -8.27 -36.76 -57.12
N HIS A 310 -9.50 -36.26 -57.32
CA HIS A 310 -10.73 -37.05 -57.18
C HIS A 310 -10.88 -38.04 -58.34
N GLU A 311 -10.70 -37.61 -59.59
CA GLU A 311 -10.75 -38.46 -60.77
C GLU A 311 -9.70 -39.58 -60.72
N GLN A 312 -8.48 -39.27 -60.26
CA GLN A 312 -7.43 -40.27 -60.03
C GLN A 312 -7.84 -41.32 -58.99
N ARG A 313 -8.39 -40.88 -57.85
CA ARG A 313 -8.91 -41.78 -56.81
C ARG A 313 -10.04 -42.66 -57.31
N GLU A 314 -10.98 -42.12 -58.09
CA GLU A 314 -12.05 -42.91 -58.70
C GLU A 314 -11.51 -43.92 -59.71
N ALA A 315 -10.54 -43.54 -60.54
CA ALA A 315 -9.90 -44.45 -61.50
C ALA A 315 -9.14 -45.59 -60.79
N GLU A 316 -8.45 -45.30 -59.68
CA GLU A 316 -7.81 -46.32 -58.85
C GLU A 316 -8.83 -47.27 -58.22
N LEU A 317 -9.91 -46.75 -57.63
CA LEU A 317 -11.01 -47.56 -57.10
C LEU A 317 -11.64 -48.46 -58.17
N GLN A 318 -11.86 -47.93 -59.38
CA GLN A 318 -12.37 -48.72 -60.50
C GLN A 318 -11.39 -49.83 -60.94
N LYS A 319 -10.08 -49.56 -60.95
CA LYS A 319 -9.06 -50.58 -61.23
C LYS A 319 -9.05 -51.68 -60.17
N VAL A 320 -9.13 -51.32 -58.89
CA VAL A 320 -9.21 -52.28 -57.79
C VAL A 320 -10.46 -53.14 -57.89
N ARG A 321 -11.64 -52.56 -58.14
CA ARG A 321 -12.90 -53.31 -58.34
C ARG A 321 -12.81 -54.31 -59.49
N LYS A 322 -12.27 -53.89 -60.65
CA LYS A 322 -12.09 -54.79 -61.80
C LYS A 322 -11.12 -55.95 -61.48
N ALA A 323 -10.03 -55.66 -60.77
CA ALA A 323 -9.08 -56.69 -60.35
C ALA A 323 -9.69 -57.67 -59.32
N GLU A 324 -10.53 -57.18 -58.40
CA GLU A 324 -11.26 -58.00 -57.44
C GLU A 324 -12.32 -58.89 -58.12
N GLU A 325 -13.08 -58.35 -59.08
CA GLU A 325 -14.01 -59.14 -59.91
C GLU A 325 -13.30 -60.23 -60.71
N GLU A 326 -12.14 -59.93 -61.30
CA GLU A 326 -11.32 -60.92 -62.01
C GLU A 326 -10.82 -62.02 -61.06
N ARG A 327 -10.35 -61.67 -59.86
CA ARG A 327 -9.96 -62.64 -58.83
C ARG A 327 -11.11 -63.54 -58.41
N LEU A 328 -12.27 -62.97 -58.08
CA LEU A 328 -13.48 -63.73 -57.73
C LEU A 328 -13.91 -64.67 -58.86
N ARG A 329 -13.79 -64.23 -60.12
CA ARG A 329 -14.10 -65.06 -61.29
C ARG A 329 -13.11 -66.21 -61.48
N GLN A 330 -11.84 -66.02 -61.14
CA GLN A 330 -10.85 -67.11 -61.12
C GLN A 330 -11.15 -68.11 -60.01
N GLU A 331 -11.41 -67.64 -58.78
CA GLU A 331 -11.77 -68.49 -57.64
C GLU A 331 -13.08 -69.27 -57.87
N ALA A 332 -14.07 -68.69 -58.55
CA ALA A 332 -15.30 -69.39 -58.91
C ALA A 332 -15.05 -70.51 -59.94
N LYS A 333 -14.18 -70.26 -60.95
CA LYS A 333 -13.80 -71.28 -61.94
C LYS A 333 -12.98 -72.41 -61.34
N GLU A 334 -12.19 -72.14 -60.30
CA GLU A 334 -11.46 -73.18 -59.56
C GLU A 334 -12.42 -74.02 -58.72
N ARG A 335 -13.40 -73.39 -58.04
CA ARG A 335 -14.45 -74.10 -57.30
C ARG A 335 -15.42 -74.93 -58.14
N GLU A 336 -15.62 -74.62 -59.41
CA GLU A 336 -16.42 -75.45 -60.34
C GLU A 336 -15.66 -76.66 -60.89
N LYS A 337 -14.33 -76.72 -60.71
CA LYS A 337 -13.48 -77.83 -61.17
C LYS A 337 -13.18 -78.87 -60.09
N GLU A 338 -13.41 -78.53 -58.83
CA GLU A 338 -13.54 -79.48 -57.70
C GLU A 338 -14.97 -80.02 -57.62
#